data_AF-A0A409XUF7-F1
#
_entry.id   AF-A0A409XUF7-F1
#
_cell.length_a   1.000
_cell.length_b   1.000
_cell.length_c   1.000
_cell.angle_alpha   90.00
_cell.angle_beta   90.00
_cell.angle_gamma   90.00
#
_symmetry.space_group_name_H-M   'P 1'
#
loop_
_entity.id
_entity.type
_entity.pdbx_description
1 polymer ?
#
loop_
_entity_poly.entity_id
_entity_poly.type
_entity_poly.pdbx_seq_one_letter_code
_entity_poly.pdbx_strand_id
1 'polypeptide(L)'
;MATSPQSASAPSGLSSTPVPVPGPDEAPTIDFPSLDAPCNPTSLAEALTSHPTVLAATCRIVAAAGQLSATVQTPFLTLCDATMGYHLPSCMRLLEASHVVEILREAGPDGLHVDSISEKNGVKAIKLAHILRLLATHHILRELAPDVFTLNRISSLVDSGKTVAELKAYQEDGIPEMKYRDTNGVAAFVGLCTDEIQKASAYMTETYYLSPSPHTRAGTEPGRAPFCFAFDTVSSGTGFFGWLEGEVAGECVDKGESRADDGTDDAVERGKGGILPPTLGSSSSSSERSGKRASQRKTGREDPRPQLRAMYTKSSSGRGAAGNRTRTNSSGTSSAGSGSGSNSNSTSTVKNGERSEFEVDSKANTSAQENANRFRLERFGKAMSGTDGWEAPGAALNGFDWSSLPHGSIVVDVGGGIGSTSMLLATAFSSSSASS
;
A
#
# COMPACT_ATOMS: atom_id res chain seq x y z
N MET A 1 -25.81 29.13 -62.11
CA MET A 1 -26.85 28.28 -61.51
C MET A 1 -26.68 28.42 -60.00
N ALA A 2 -27.25 29.47 -59.41
CA ALA A 2 -28.59 29.49 -58.79
C ALA A 2 -28.58 28.72 -57.45
N THR A 3 -28.96 29.23 -56.28
CA THR A 3 -29.47 30.51 -55.77
C THR A 3 -29.48 30.34 -54.24
N SER A 4 -29.01 31.32 -53.46
CA SER A 4 -29.54 31.52 -52.09
C SER A 4 -30.83 32.32 -52.18
N PRO A 5 -31.78 32.15 -51.24
CA PRO A 5 -32.09 33.29 -50.37
C PRO A 5 -32.48 32.95 -48.91
N GLN A 6 -32.66 34.06 -48.19
CA GLN A 6 -32.77 34.38 -46.77
C GLN A 6 -33.98 33.83 -45.97
N SER A 7 -33.76 33.73 -44.64
CA SER A 7 -34.56 34.23 -43.50
C SER A 7 -36.08 33.99 -43.41
N ALA A 8 -36.51 33.38 -42.31
CA ALA A 8 -37.75 33.76 -41.60
C ALA A 8 -37.66 33.40 -40.09
N SER A 9 -38.01 34.37 -39.25
CA SER A 9 -38.06 34.31 -37.79
C SER A 9 -39.48 34.04 -37.26
N ALA A 10 -39.59 33.13 -36.28
CA ALA A 10 -40.60 32.96 -35.21
C ALA A 10 -42.08 32.66 -35.60
N PRO A 11 -42.82 31.85 -34.80
CA PRO A 11 -43.33 32.36 -33.52
C PRO A 11 -43.22 31.40 -32.32
N SER A 12 -43.21 32.03 -31.15
CA SER A 12 -43.33 31.46 -29.81
C SER A 12 -44.62 30.63 -29.67
N GLY A 13 -44.46 29.32 -29.45
CA GLY A 13 -45.55 28.42 -29.07
C GLY A 13 -45.43 28.06 -27.59
N LEU A 14 -46.41 28.48 -26.80
CA LEU A 14 -46.66 27.98 -25.44
C LEU A 14 -46.85 26.47 -25.50
N SER A 15 -45.82 25.70 -25.15
CA SER A 15 -45.97 24.27 -24.86
C SER A 15 -45.97 24.12 -23.34
N SER A 16 -47.17 24.03 -22.78
CA SER A 16 -47.40 23.57 -21.42
C SER A 16 -46.75 22.19 -21.26
N THR A 17 -45.60 22.12 -20.58
CA THR A 17 -45.11 20.87 -20.04
C THR A 17 -46.17 20.37 -19.05
N PRO A 18 -46.75 19.17 -19.22
CA PRO A 18 -47.59 18.60 -18.19
C PRO A 18 -46.72 18.43 -16.95
N VAL A 19 -47.12 19.04 -15.84
CA VAL A 19 -46.57 18.70 -14.53
C VAL A 19 -46.81 17.19 -14.35
N PRO A 20 -45.77 16.37 -14.11
CA PRO A 20 -45.98 14.95 -13.86
C PRO A 20 -46.85 14.81 -12.62
N VAL A 21 -48.03 14.21 -12.80
CA VAL A 21 -48.84 13.72 -11.69
C VAL A 21 -48.02 12.60 -11.03
N PRO A 22 -47.69 12.67 -9.73
CA PRO A 22 -46.95 11.60 -9.07
C PRO A 22 -47.77 10.32 -9.15
N GLY A 23 -47.24 9.30 -9.81
CA GLY A 23 -47.77 7.94 -9.75
C GLY A 23 -47.60 7.37 -8.33
N PRO A 24 -48.38 6.34 -7.97
CA PRO A 24 -48.29 5.73 -6.64
C PRO A 24 -46.95 5.00 -6.49
N ASP A 25 -46.17 5.39 -5.48
CA ASP A 25 -44.92 4.79 -5.00
C ASP A 25 -43.86 4.48 -6.08
N GLU A 26 -43.26 5.51 -6.69
CA GLU A 26 -41.90 5.37 -7.24
C GLU A 26 -40.92 5.25 -6.08
N ALA A 27 -40.39 4.05 -5.86
CA ALA A 27 -39.27 3.85 -4.95
C ALA A 27 -38.15 4.86 -5.30
N PRO A 28 -37.56 5.54 -4.30
CA PRO A 28 -36.57 6.58 -4.57
C PRO A 28 -35.43 6.02 -5.42
N THR A 29 -35.12 6.70 -6.52
CA THR A 29 -33.99 6.35 -7.39
C THR A 29 -32.68 6.56 -6.61
N ILE A 30 -31.90 5.49 -6.48
CA ILE A 30 -30.62 5.51 -5.77
C ILE A 30 -29.50 5.59 -6.81
N ASP A 31 -28.74 6.68 -6.77
CA ASP A 31 -27.60 6.87 -7.65
C ASP A 31 -26.38 6.05 -7.20
N PHE A 32 -25.49 5.75 -8.15
CA PHE A 32 -24.21 5.12 -7.85
C PHE A 32 -23.37 6.05 -6.97
N PRO A 33 -22.62 5.54 -5.97
CA PRO A 33 -21.82 6.38 -5.08
C PRO A 33 -20.86 7.31 -5.83
N SER A 34 -20.89 8.59 -5.47
CA SER A 34 -20.02 9.60 -6.06
C SER A 34 -18.55 9.33 -5.72
N LEU A 35 -17.66 9.45 -6.69
CA LEU A 35 -16.21 9.44 -6.46
C LEU A 35 -15.78 10.62 -5.59
N ASP A 36 -16.50 11.74 -5.68
CA ASP A 36 -16.09 13.04 -5.17
C ASP A 36 -16.40 13.27 -3.69
N ALA A 37 -17.18 12.39 -3.07
CA ALA A 37 -17.55 12.41 -1.66
C ALA A 37 -16.88 11.25 -0.90
N PRO A 38 -16.58 11.39 0.40
CA PRO A 38 -16.10 10.26 1.21
C PRO A 38 -17.07 9.06 1.16
N CYS A 39 -16.52 7.85 1.24
CA CYS A 39 -17.28 6.62 1.31
C CYS A 39 -18.16 6.63 2.58
N ASN A 40 -19.45 6.33 2.41
CA ASN A 40 -20.38 6.16 3.51
C ASN A 40 -20.85 4.70 3.58
N PRO A 41 -20.20 3.84 4.41
CA PRO A 41 -20.49 2.41 4.44
C PRO A 41 -21.91 2.08 4.92
N THR A 42 -22.60 3.03 5.55
CA THR A 42 -23.99 2.86 6.01
C THR A 42 -25.02 3.20 4.93
N SER A 43 -24.60 3.80 3.82
CA SER A 43 -25.52 4.19 2.75
C SER A 43 -25.95 2.99 1.92
N LEU A 44 -27.23 2.97 1.51
CA LEU A 44 -27.76 1.94 0.64
C LEU A 44 -27.04 1.92 -0.73
N ALA A 45 -26.63 3.07 -1.24
CA ALA A 45 -25.85 3.17 -2.47
C ALA A 45 -24.53 2.39 -2.39
N GLU A 46 -23.79 2.53 -1.28
CA GLU A 46 -22.55 1.78 -1.06
C GLU A 46 -22.82 0.28 -0.88
N ALA A 47 -23.83 -0.09 -0.09
CA ALA A 47 -24.21 -1.48 0.10
C ALA A 47 -24.56 -2.17 -1.23
N LEU A 48 -25.30 -1.48 -2.11
CA LEU A 48 -25.70 -2.00 -3.43
C LEU A 48 -24.51 -2.22 -4.37
N THR A 49 -23.35 -1.59 -4.15
CA THR A 49 -22.15 -1.86 -4.98
C THR A 49 -21.65 -3.30 -4.85
N SER A 50 -21.96 -3.97 -3.74
CA SER A 50 -21.64 -5.38 -3.49
C SER A 50 -22.69 -6.34 -4.07
N HIS A 51 -23.85 -5.85 -4.53
CA HIS A 51 -24.88 -6.69 -5.10
C HIS A 51 -24.35 -7.38 -6.36
N PRO A 52 -24.51 -8.71 -6.54
CA PRO A 52 -23.86 -9.46 -7.62
C PRO A 52 -24.06 -8.87 -9.03
N THR A 53 -25.27 -8.40 -9.34
CA THR A 53 -25.57 -7.74 -10.62
C THR A 53 -24.81 -6.43 -10.80
N VAL A 54 -24.72 -5.61 -9.75
CA VAL A 54 -24.04 -4.30 -9.77
C VAL A 54 -22.53 -4.51 -9.83
N LEU A 55 -21.99 -5.43 -9.04
CA LEU A 55 -20.59 -5.82 -9.08
C LEU A 55 -20.20 -6.34 -10.47
N ALA A 56 -20.99 -7.25 -11.06
CA ALA A 56 -20.73 -7.77 -12.40
C ALA A 56 -20.78 -6.67 -13.48
N ALA A 57 -21.72 -5.73 -13.39
CA ALA A 57 -21.76 -4.57 -14.28
C ALA A 57 -20.53 -3.67 -14.09
N THR A 58 -20.14 -3.40 -12.84
CA THR A 58 -18.97 -2.59 -12.49
C THR A 58 -17.69 -3.20 -13.05
N CYS A 59 -17.47 -4.51 -12.87
CA CYS A 59 -16.31 -5.22 -13.43
C CYS A 59 -16.24 -5.09 -14.96
N ARG A 60 -17.37 -5.19 -15.66
CA ARG A 60 -17.42 -4.99 -17.13
C ARG A 60 -17.07 -3.57 -17.53
N ILE A 61 -17.59 -2.56 -16.83
CA ILE A 61 -17.28 -1.14 -17.08
C ILE A 61 -15.79 -0.89 -16.87
N VAL A 62 -15.22 -1.34 -15.75
CA VAL A 62 -13.79 -1.19 -15.44
C VAL A 62 -12.92 -1.86 -16.50
N ALA A 63 -13.25 -3.10 -16.90
CA ALA A 63 -12.51 -3.81 -17.93
C ALA A 63 -12.58 -3.10 -19.30
N ALA A 64 -13.77 -2.64 -19.70
CA ALA A 64 -13.95 -1.90 -20.95
C ALA A 64 -13.19 -0.56 -20.93
N ALA A 65 -13.25 0.19 -19.83
CA ALA A 65 -12.50 1.44 -19.68
C ALA A 65 -10.98 1.20 -19.76
N GLY A 66 -10.48 0.15 -19.11
CA GLY A 66 -9.06 -0.24 -19.19
C GLY A 66 -8.63 -0.58 -20.62
N GLN A 67 -9.44 -1.36 -21.35
CA GLN A 67 -9.16 -1.67 -22.76
C GLN A 67 -9.23 -0.44 -23.67
N LEU A 68 -10.20 0.45 -23.46
CA LEU A 68 -10.30 1.70 -24.23
C LEU A 68 -9.08 2.58 -23.99
N SER A 69 -8.69 2.80 -22.74
CA SER A 69 -7.48 3.57 -22.39
C SER A 69 -6.24 2.97 -23.07
N ALA A 70 -6.04 1.66 -22.97
CA ALA A 70 -4.91 0.98 -23.61
C ALA A 70 -4.94 1.04 -25.14
N THR A 71 -6.12 1.04 -25.77
CA THR A 71 -6.28 1.07 -27.22
C THR A 71 -5.98 2.44 -27.82
N VAL A 72 -6.39 3.52 -27.14
CA VAL A 72 -6.24 4.89 -27.65
C VAL A 72 -4.93 5.56 -27.22
N GLN A 73 -4.30 5.07 -26.15
CA GLN A 73 -3.03 5.61 -25.68
C GLN A 73 -1.89 5.27 -26.64
N THR A 74 -0.95 6.21 -26.78
CA THR A 74 0.27 5.95 -27.54
C THR A 74 1.04 4.80 -26.88
N PRO A 75 1.42 3.73 -27.59
CA PRO A 75 2.03 2.54 -26.97
C PRO A 75 3.26 2.83 -26.11
N PHE A 76 4.08 3.81 -26.52
CA PHE A 76 5.23 4.24 -25.72
C PHE A 76 4.83 4.83 -24.37
N LEU A 77 3.75 5.62 -24.31
CA LEU A 77 3.27 6.19 -23.05
C LEU A 77 2.71 5.10 -22.12
N THR A 78 2.09 4.05 -22.66
CA THR A 78 1.69 2.88 -21.85
C THR A 78 2.90 2.19 -21.21
N LEU A 79 4.02 2.08 -21.94
CA LEU A 79 5.27 1.56 -21.37
C LEU A 79 5.86 2.51 -20.32
N CYS A 80 5.78 3.83 -20.53
CA CYS A 80 6.17 4.81 -19.51
C CYS A 80 5.36 4.64 -18.23
N ASP A 81 4.03 4.52 -18.30
CA ASP A 81 3.18 4.33 -17.13
C ASP A 81 3.54 3.04 -16.38
N ALA A 82 3.76 1.94 -17.11
CA ALA A 82 4.14 0.66 -16.51
C ALA A 82 5.53 0.72 -15.83
N THR A 83 6.49 1.39 -16.44
CA THR A 83 7.88 1.46 -15.93
C THR A 83 8.05 2.50 -14.81
N MET A 84 7.29 3.59 -14.85
CA MET A 84 7.32 4.68 -13.86
C MET A 84 6.27 4.52 -12.75
N GLY A 85 5.54 3.40 -12.76
CA GLY A 85 4.48 3.10 -11.79
C GLY A 85 4.93 3.06 -10.33
N TYR A 86 6.24 3.04 -10.05
CA TYR A 86 6.79 3.11 -8.69
C TYR A 86 6.49 4.42 -7.95
N HIS A 87 6.14 5.51 -8.65
CA HIS A 87 5.81 6.78 -8.02
C HIS A 87 4.51 6.75 -7.22
N LEU A 88 3.46 6.11 -7.76
CA LEU A 88 2.14 6.03 -7.13
C LEU A 88 2.15 5.34 -5.75
N PRO A 89 2.68 4.10 -5.59
CA PRO A 89 2.76 3.44 -4.29
C PRO A 89 3.66 4.18 -3.31
N SER A 90 4.75 4.82 -3.77
CA SER A 90 5.58 5.65 -2.89
C SER A 90 4.84 6.89 -2.37
N CYS A 91 3.97 7.50 -3.18
CA CYS A 91 3.12 8.60 -2.76
C CYS A 91 2.01 8.13 -1.80
N MET A 92 1.41 6.97 -2.05
CA MET A 92 0.44 6.34 -1.14
C MET A 92 1.04 6.02 0.22
N ARG A 93 2.29 5.54 0.24
CA ARG A 93 3.05 5.33 1.49
C ARG A 93 3.16 6.61 2.30
N LEU A 94 3.54 7.73 1.65
CA LEU A 94 3.69 9.00 2.35
C LEU A 94 2.33 9.51 2.84
N LEU A 95 1.28 9.41 2.02
CA LEU A 95 -0.08 9.77 2.41
C LEU A 95 -0.51 9.07 3.71
N GLU A 96 -0.31 7.75 3.77
CA GLU A 96 -0.65 6.92 4.93
C GLU A 96 0.24 7.23 6.14
N ALA A 97 1.57 7.21 5.95
CA ALA A 97 2.53 7.35 7.06
C ALA A 97 2.60 8.77 7.65
N SER A 98 2.21 9.81 6.90
CA SER A 98 2.23 11.21 7.37
C SER A 98 0.88 11.70 7.89
N HIS A 99 -0.08 10.79 8.10
CA HIS A 99 -1.41 11.08 8.66
C HIS A 99 -2.22 12.13 7.91
N VAL A 100 -1.92 12.35 6.62
CA VAL A 100 -2.63 13.34 5.79
C VAL A 100 -4.10 12.99 5.69
N VAL A 101 -4.43 11.70 5.65
CA VAL A 101 -5.83 11.24 5.57
C VAL A 101 -6.62 11.72 6.78
N GLU A 102 -6.12 11.48 7.99
CA GLU A 102 -6.79 11.90 9.23
C GLU A 102 -6.84 13.42 9.37
N ILE A 103 -5.77 14.12 8.95
CA ILE A 103 -5.74 15.60 8.92
C ILE A 103 -6.83 16.16 7.99
N LEU A 104 -6.97 15.60 6.78
CA LEU A 104 -7.96 16.05 5.80
C LEU A 104 -9.39 15.69 6.23
N ARG A 105 -9.58 14.53 6.86
CA ARG A 105 -10.88 14.15 7.44
C ARG A 105 -11.34 15.16 8.48
N GLU A 106 -10.47 15.56 9.41
CA GLU A 106 -10.78 16.57 10.43
C GLU A 106 -11.05 17.96 9.83
N ALA A 107 -10.40 18.30 8.70
CA ALA A 107 -10.66 19.54 7.99
C ALA A 107 -12.04 19.56 7.30
N GLY A 108 -12.57 18.39 6.93
CA GLY A 108 -13.88 18.25 6.32
C GLY A 108 -13.90 18.48 4.81
N PRO A 109 -15.10 18.61 4.20
CA PRO A 109 -15.28 18.57 2.75
C PRO A 109 -14.62 19.74 2.01
N ASP A 110 -14.46 20.90 2.67
CA ASP A 110 -13.81 22.09 2.10
C ASP A 110 -12.28 21.92 1.97
N GLY A 111 -11.73 20.83 2.50
CA GLY A 111 -10.32 20.49 2.40
C GLY A 111 -9.42 21.37 3.26
N LEU A 112 -8.11 21.24 3.03
CA LEU A 112 -7.10 22.00 3.76
C LEU A 112 -5.94 22.41 2.83
N HIS A 113 -5.43 23.63 3.03
CA HIS A 113 -4.26 24.10 2.30
C HIS A 113 -3.00 23.34 2.75
N VAL A 114 -2.09 23.05 1.81
CA VAL A 114 -0.90 22.23 2.03
C VAL A 114 0.02 22.76 3.13
N ASP A 115 0.07 24.07 3.34
CA ASP A 115 0.85 24.68 4.43
C ASP A 115 0.34 24.24 5.80
N SER A 116 -0.98 24.24 6.01
CA SER A 116 -1.58 23.79 7.26
C SER A 116 -1.46 22.27 7.45
N ILE A 117 -1.45 21.48 6.37
CA ILE A 117 -1.14 20.05 6.45
C ILE A 117 0.34 19.86 6.84
N SER A 118 1.25 20.61 6.22
CA SER A 118 2.70 20.59 6.48
C SER A 118 3.04 20.97 7.92
N GLU A 119 2.32 21.93 8.52
CA GLU A 119 2.47 22.31 9.94
C GLU A 119 2.14 21.15 10.88
N LYS A 120 1.16 20.32 10.52
CA LYS A 120 0.69 19.21 11.36
C LYS A 120 1.57 17.97 11.24
N ASN A 121 2.05 17.62 10.04
CA ASN A 121 2.79 16.37 9.81
C ASN A 121 4.31 16.55 9.61
N GLY A 122 4.80 17.78 9.50
CA GLY A 122 6.23 18.09 9.33
C GLY A 122 6.79 17.86 7.91
N VAL A 123 5.99 17.43 6.93
CA VAL A 123 6.43 17.27 5.54
C VAL A 123 6.41 18.62 4.85
N LYS A 124 7.56 19.10 4.38
CA LYS A 124 7.68 20.41 3.70
C LYS A 124 6.61 20.61 2.62
N ALA A 125 5.79 21.65 2.79
CA ALA A 125 4.66 22.03 1.93
C ALA A 125 4.88 21.81 0.42
N ILE A 126 5.96 22.34 -0.17
CA ILE A 126 6.21 22.20 -1.61
C ILE A 126 6.38 20.74 -2.07
N LYS A 127 6.99 19.88 -1.24
CA LYS A 127 7.14 18.46 -1.55
C LYS A 127 5.80 17.75 -1.39
N LEU A 128 5.08 18.09 -0.32
CA LEU A 128 3.76 17.55 -0.05
C LEU A 128 2.78 17.87 -1.18
N ALA A 129 2.76 19.12 -1.66
CA ALA A 129 1.92 19.56 -2.77
C ALA A 129 2.14 18.73 -4.04
N HIS A 130 3.40 18.43 -4.39
CA HIS A 130 3.71 17.57 -5.55
C HIS A 130 3.16 16.15 -5.38
N ILE A 131 3.26 15.59 -4.17
CA ILE A 131 2.78 14.24 -3.86
C ILE A 131 1.25 14.19 -3.89
N LEU A 132 0.58 15.12 -3.20
CA LEU A 132 -0.88 15.15 -3.13
C LEU A 132 -1.49 15.44 -4.50
N ARG A 133 -0.83 16.24 -5.34
CA ARG A 133 -1.26 16.50 -6.71
C ARG A 133 -1.13 15.27 -7.61
N LEU A 134 -0.07 14.47 -7.49
CA LEU A 134 0.02 13.18 -8.19
C LEU A 134 -1.16 12.27 -7.78
N LEU A 135 -1.42 12.16 -6.47
CA LEU A 135 -2.55 11.36 -5.98
C LEU A 135 -3.90 11.89 -6.47
N ALA A 136 -4.06 13.21 -6.60
CA ALA A 136 -5.25 13.81 -7.19
C ALA A 136 -5.41 13.47 -8.69
N THR A 137 -4.33 13.47 -9.47
CA THR A 137 -4.37 13.05 -10.88
C THR A 137 -4.69 11.56 -11.05
N HIS A 138 -4.42 10.74 -10.04
CA HIS A 138 -4.82 9.33 -9.98
C HIS A 138 -6.20 9.12 -9.34
N HIS A 139 -6.98 10.19 -9.15
CA HIS A 139 -8.33 10.14 -8.57
C HIS A 139 -8.38 9.58 -7.14
N ILE A 140 -7.28 9.61 -6.40
CA ILE A 140 -7.22 9.17 -5.01
C ILE A 140 -7.55 10.33 -4.07
N LEU A 141 -7.12 11.55 -4.38
CA LEU A 141 -7.49 12.78 -3.67
C LEU A 141 -8.22 13.73 -4.59
N ARG A 142 -8.71 14.84 -4.04
CA ARG A 142 -9.18 15.99 -4.82
C ARG A 142 -8.40 17.23 -4.46
N GLU A 143 -7.99 17.98 -5.48
CA GLU A 143 -7.47 19.34 -5.33
C GLU A 143 -8.63 20.30 -5.69
N LEU A 144 -9.17 21.00 -4.68
CA LEU A 144 -10.34 21.87 -4.85
C LEU A 144 -9.98 23.25 -5.40
N ALA A 145 -8.80 23.72 -5.01
CA ALA A 145 -8.17 24.95 -5.45
C ALA A 145 -6.66 24.72 -5.38
N PRO A 146 -5.82 25.59 -6.01
CA PRO A 146 -4.37 25.45 -5.92
C PRO A 146 -3.92 25.21 -4.47
N ASP A 147 -3.30 24.05 -4.26
CA ASP A 147 -2.74 23.60 -2.98
C ASP A 147 -3.76 23.35 -1.85
N VAL A 148 -5.06 23.27 -2.15
CA VAL A 148 -6.12 22.89 -1.20
C VAL A 148 -6.65 21.50 -1.56
N PHE A 149 -6.47 20.53 -0.66
CA PHE A 149 -6.80 19.14 -0.90
C PHE A 149 -7.91 18.63 0.03
N THR A 150 -8.72 17.69 -0.45
CA THR A 150 -9.74 16.99 0.35
C THR A 150 -9.78 15.50 0.02
N LEU A 151 -10.39 14.72 0.91
CA LEU A 151 -10.64 13.30 0.69
C LEU A 151 -11.78 13.07 -0.30
N ASN A 152 -11.76 11.92 -0.93
CA ASN A 152 -12.79 11.46 -1.85
C ASN A 152 -13.19 10.02 -1.47
N ARG A 153 -13.99 9.35 -2.28
CA ARG A 153 -14.49 8.02 -1.97
C ARG A 153 -13.37 7.01 -1.75
N ILE A 154 -12.30 7.06 -2.54
CA ILE A 154 -11.17 6.13 -2.49
C ILE A 154 -10.28 6.44 -1.28
N SER A 155 -9.79 7.67 -1.15
CA SER A 155 -8.88 8.02 -0.05
C SER A 155 -9.52 7.94 1.32
N SER A 156 -10.84 8.13 1.42
CA SER A 156 -11.56 7.96 2.68
C SER A 156 -11.50 6.53 3.24
N LEU A 157 -11.28 5.52 2.40
CA LEU A 157 -11.12 4.14 2.90
C LEU A 157 -9.81 3.94 3.66
N VAL A 158 -8.81 4.79 3.42
CA VAL A 158 -7.49 4.76 4.10
C VAL A 158 -7.57 5.42 5.49
N ASP A 159 -8.69 6.06 5.83
CA ASP A 159 -8.88 6.69 7.14
C ASP A 159 -8.86 5.65 8.27
N SER A 160 -8.00 5.86 9.27
CA SER A 160 -7.98 5.03 10.47
C SER A 160 -9.10 5.36 11.46
N GLY A 161 -9.79 6.48 11.28
CA GLY A 161 -10.81 6.97 12.21
C GLY A 161 -10.23 7.68 13.44
N LYS A 162 -8.92 7.57 13.69
CA LYS A 162 -8.22 8.22 14.81
C LYS A 162 -8.08 9.72 14.57
N THR A 163 -8.18 10.49 15.65
CA THR A 163 -7.88 11.92 15.62
C THR A 163 -6.39 12.17 15.52
N VAL A 164 -6.00 13.32 14.98
CA VAL A 164 -4.60 13.75 14.92
C VAL A 164 -3.98 13.83 16.33
N ALA A 165 -4.80 14.18 17.34
CA ALA A 165 -4.37 14.19 18.73
C ALA A 165 -4.05 12.79 19.27
N GLU A 166 -4.90 11.79 19.01
CA GLU A 166 -4.64 10.39 19.40
C GLU A 166 -3.40 9.84 18.72
N LEU A 167 -3.24 10.08 17.41
CA LEU A 167 -2.08 9.63 16.65
C LEU A 167 -0.77 10.21 17.21
N LYS A 168 -0.80 11.49 17.59
CA LYS A 168 0.35 12.13 18.24
C LYS A 168 0.65 11.49 19.60
N ALA A 169 -0.37 11.22 20.42
CA ALA A 169 -0.20 10.55 21.71
C ALA A 169 0.40 9.14 21.53
N TYR A 170 -0.11 8.34 20.58
CA TYR A 170 0.46 7.01 20.29
C TYR A 170 1.94 7.07 19.88
N GLN A 171 2.32 8.09 19.11
CA GLN A 171 3.70 8.30 18.71
C GLN A 171 4.60 8.70 19.90
N GLU A 172 4.10 9.55 20.80
CA GLU A 172 4.80 9.98 22.03
C GLU A 172 4.95 8.82 23.02
N ASP A 173 3.93 7.95 23.11
CA ASP A 173 3.89 6.76 23.97
C ASP A 173 4.68 5.57 23.39
N GLY A 174 5.21 5.67 22.16
CA GLY A 174 5.98 4.61 21.51
C GLY A 174 5.15 3.42 21.01
N ILE A 175 3.85 3.62 20.81
CA ILE A 175 2.88 2.60 20.35
C ILE A 175 2.16 3.00 19.04
N PRO A 176 2.90 3.41 17.98
CA PRO A 176 2.29 3.92 16.75
C PRO A 176 1.39 2.89 16.03
N GLU A 177 1.52 1.60 16.32
CA GLU A 177 0.64 0.54 15.81
C GLU A 177 -0.83 0.72 16.20
N MET A 178 -1.10 1.46 17.28
CA MET A 178 -2.46 1.74 17.75
C MET A 178 -3.30 2.52 16.74
N LYS A 179 -2.66 3.15 15.74
CA LYS A 179 -3.34 3.69 14.56
C LYS A 179 -4.26 2.67 13.90
N TYR A 180 -3.81 1.43 13.77
CA TYR A 180 -4.54 0.39 13.02
C TYR A 180 -5.54 -0.39 13.87
N ARG A 181 -5.57 -0.14 15.18
CA ARG A 181 -6.45 -0.84 16.10
C ARG A 181 -7.91 -0.39 15.90
N ASP A 182 -8.80 -1.38 15.79
CA ASP A 182 -10.24 -1.20 15.62
C ASP A 182 -10.59 -0.43 14.33
N THR A 183 -9.89 -0.73 13.23
CA THR A 183 -10.06 -0.12 11.90
C THR A 183 -10.50 -1.14 10.84
N ASN A 184 -10.83 -0.67 9.63
CA ASN A 184 -11.13 -1.50 8.47
C ASN A 184 -9.89 -2.19 7.84
N GLY A 185 -8.69 -1.98 8.38
CA GLY A 185 -7.44 -2.59 7.92
C GLY A 185 -6.85 -2.02 6.61
N VAL A 186 -7.55 -1.14 5.88
CA VAL A 186 -7.08 -0.61 4.58
C VAL A 186 -5.82 0.24 4.75
N ALA A 187 -5.75 1.08 5.79
CA ALA A 187 -4.54 1.86 6.09
C ALA A 187 -3.32 0.95 6.35
N ALA A 188 -3.53 -0.15 7.09
CA ALA A 188 -2.49 -1.13 7.38
C ALA A 188 -2.05 -1.85 6.10
N PHE A 189 -2.99 -2.23 5.23
CA PHE A 189 -2.72 -2.83 3.93
C PHE A 189 -1.91 -1.90 3.02
N VAL A 190 -2.31 -0.63 2.89
CA VAL A 190 -1.55 0.37 2.13
C VAL A 190 -0.12 0.46 2.67
N GLY A 191 0.03 0.57 3.98
CA GLY A 191 1.35 0.64 4.63
C GLY A 191 2.21 -0.60 4.36
N LEU A 192 1.65 -1.81 4.44
CA LEU A 192 2.34 -3.07 4.19
C LEU A 192 2.79 -3.19 2.73
N CYS A 193 1.87 -2.97 1.79
CA CYS A 193 2.14 -3.15 0.37
C CYS A 193 3.12 -2.12 -0.19
N THR A 194 3.11 -0.90 0.35
CA THR A 194 3.97 0.21 -0.09
C THR A 194 5.27 0.34 0.71
N ASP A 195 5.50 -0.52 1.71
CA ASP A 195 6.78 -0.62 2.41
C ASP A 195 7.48 -1.96 2.14
N GLU A 196 7.18 -3.00 2.91
CA GLU A 196 7.88 -4.28 2.87
C GLU A 196 7.78 -4.94 1.50
N ILE A 197 6.55 -5.06 0.99
CA ILE A 197 6.30 -5.77 -0.26
C ILE A 197 6.87 -5.00 -1.45
N GLN A 198 6.75 -3.67 -1.46
CA GLN A 198 7.32 -2.84 -2.51
C GLN A 198 8.86 -2.90 -2.52
N LYS A 199 9.50 -2.90 -1.34
CA LYS A 199 10.97 -3.04 -1.27
C LYS A 199 11.41 -4.42 -1.74
N ALA A 200 10.72 -5.48 -1.32
CA ALA A 200 11.01 -6.84 -1.74
C ALA A 200 10.80 -7.03 -3.26
N SER A 201 9.73 -6.46 -3.82
CA SER A 201 9.40 -6.62 -5.25
C SER A 201 10.47 -6.03 -6.16
N ALA A 202 11.16 -4.97 -5.72
CA ALA A 202 12.25 -4.37 -6.48
C ALA A 202 13.45 -5.31 -6.69
N TYR A 203 13.60 -6.37 -5.89
CA TYR A 203 14.72 -7.32 -5.97
C TYR A 203 14.43 -8.56 -6.83
N MET A 204 13.24 -8.68 -7.44
CA MET A 204 12.88 -9.89 -8.19
C MET A 204 13.81 -10.17 -9.37
N THR A 205 14.30 -9.14 -10.05
CA THR A 205 15.21 -9.32 -11.21
C THR A 205 16.58 -9.80 -10.74
N GLU A 206 17.06 -9.22 -9.66
CA GLU A 206 18.33 -9.53 -9.00
C GLU A 206 18.32 -10.96 -8.49
N THR A 207 17.22 -11.44 -7.90
CA THR A 207 17.14 -12.78 -7.34
C THR A 207 16.83 -13.85 -8.38
N TYR A 208 15.82 -13.64 -9.22
CA TYR A 208 15.30 -14.70 -10.09
C TYR A 208 16.07 -14.84 -11.40
N TYR A 209 16.71 -13.76 -11.87
CA TYR A 209 17.40 -13.76 -13.16
C TYR A 209 18.90 -13.49 -13.04
N LEU A 210 19.31 -12.41 -12.37
CA LEU A 210 20.70 -11.96 -12.37
C LEU A 210 21.57 -12.61 -11.30
N SER A 211 20.98 -13.22 -10.27
CA SER A 211 21.73 -13.84 -9.18
C SER A 211 22.69 -14.89 -9.75
N PRO A 212 23.97 -14.91 -9.35
CA PRO A 212 24.90 -15.93 -9.80
C PRO A 212 24.61 -17.30 -9.17
N SER A 213 23.96 -17.33 -8.00
CA SER A 213 23.54 -18.53 -7.29
C SER A 213 22.39 -19.25 -8.01
N PRO A 214 22.60 -20.48 -8.54
CA PRO A 214 21.51 -21.27 -9.10
C PRO A 214 20.44 -21.62 -8.07
N HIS A 215 20.85 -21.71 -6.80
CA HIS A 215 19.97 -22.01 -5.69
C HIS A 215 19.01 -20.85 -5.40
N THR A 216 19.46 -19.61 -5.51
CA THR A 216 18.61 -18.42 -5.38
C THR A 216 17.67 -18.27 -6.59
N ARG A 217 18.16 -18.53 -7.81
CA ARG A 217 17.33 -18.41 -9.02
C ARG A 217 16.21 -19.46 -9.10
N ALA A 218 16.48 -20.69 -8.67
CA ALA A 218 15.57 -21.83 -8.83
C ALA A 218 14.94 -22.34 -7.51
N GLY A 219 15.38 -21.82 -6.37
CA GLY A 219 14.94 -22.26 -5.05
C GLY A 219 13.51 -21.83 -4.73
N THR A 220 12.84 -22.63 -3.92
CA THR A 220 11.49 -22.35 -3.39
C THR A 220 11.49 -22.08 -1.89
N GLU A 221 12.68 -21.96 -1.29
CA GLU A 221 12.84 -21.77 0.14
C GLU A 221 12.56 -20.32 0.56
N PRO A 222 11.84 -20.11 1.67
CA PRO A 222 11.53 -18.75 2.13
C PRO A 222 12.75 -17.90 2.46
N GLY A 223 13.86 -18.51 2.89
CA GLY A 223 15.10 -17.82 3.31
C GLY A 223 15.91 -17.18 2.17
N ARG A 224 15.51 -17.37 0.91
CA ARG A 224 16.12 -16.73 -0.27
C ARG A 224 15.10 -16.01 -1.16
N ALA A 225 13.93 -15.69 -0.62
CA ALA A 225 12.96 -14.86 -1.33
C ALA A 225 13.54 -13.44 -1.58
N PRO A 226 13.04 -12.67 -2.57
CA PRO A 226 13.44 -11.27 -2.80
C PRO A 226 13.41 -10.40 -1.54
N PHE A 227 12.48 -10.70 -0.63
CA PHE A 227 12.40 -10.09 0.69
C PHE A 227 13.73 -10.19 1.47
N CYS A 228 14.36 -11.36 1.50
CA CYS A 228 15.57 -11.60 2.28
C CYS A 228 16.75 -10.74 1.78
N PHE A 229 16.80 -10.47 0.48
CA PHE A 229 17.81 -9.57 -0.11
C PHE A 229 17.50 -8.11 0.21
N ALA A 230 16.23 -7.71 0.17
CA ALA A 230 15.80 -6.35 0.50
C ALA A 230 15.98 -5.97 1.98
N PHE A 231 15.90 -6.95 2.89
CA PHE A 231 15.94 -6.76 4.34
C PHE A 231 17.18 -7.38 5.01
N ASP A 232 18.15 -7.84 4.22
CA ASP A 232 19.41 -8.42 4.66
C ASP A 232 19.25 -9.60 5.64
N THR A 233 18.33 -10.51 5.32
CA THR A 233 18.04 -11.72 6.11
C THR A 233 18.51 -13.01 5.44
N VAL A 234 19.23 -12.92 4.32
CA VAL A 234 19.78 -14.10 3.61
C VAL A 234 20.75 -14.88 4.51
N SER A 235 21.64 -14.17 5.21
CA SER A 235 22.66 -14.79 6.07
C SER A 235 22.05 -15.51 7.28
N SER A 236 20.91 -15.04 7.77
CA SER A 236 20.17 -15.68 8.85
C SER A 236 19.23 -16.79 8.37
N GLY A 237 18.98 -16.87 7.06
CA GLY A 237 17.96 -17.75 6.47
C GLY A 237 16.53 -17.41 6.91
N THR A 238 16.33 -16.24 7.53
CA THR A 238 15.04 -15.87 8.12
C THR A 238 14.11 -15.35 7.03
N GLY A 239 13.04 -16.11 6.76
CA GLY A 239 11.99 -15.69 5.84
C GLY A 239 11.12 -14.55 6.41
N PHE A 240 10.16 -14.09 5.62
CA PHE A 240 9.29 -12.95 5.96
C PHE A 240 8.59 -13.09 7.33
N PHE A 241 7.97 -14.24 7.61
CA PHE A 241 7.22 -14.45 8.86
C PHE A 241 8.13 -14.55 10.07
N GLY A 242 9.22 -15.32 9.99
CA GLY A 242 10.21 -15.37 11.08
C GLY A 242 10.79 -14.00 11.39
N TRP A 243 11.04 -13.18 10.37
CA TRP A 243 11.48 -11.80 10.56
C TRP A 243 10.42 -10.95 11.24
N LEU A 244 9.15 -11.03 10.84
CA LEU A 244 8.05 -10.33 11.50
C LEU A 244 7.89 -10.73 12.97
N GLU A 245 8.07 -12.01 13.29
CA GLU A 245 7.96 -12.57 14.64
C GLU A 245 9.16 -12.23 15.53
N GLY A 246 10.23 -11.69 14.94
CA GLY A 246 11.43 -11.28 15.66
C GLY A 246 12.42 -12.43 15.89
N GLU A 247 12.36 -13.48 15.07
CA GLU A 247 13.36 -14.55 15.08
C GLU A 247 14.74 -13.94 14.83
N VAL A 248 15.59 -13.98 15.85
CA VAL A 248 16.98 -13.54 15.77
C VAL A 248 17.81 -14.72 15.26
N ALA A 249 18.75 -14.46 14.36
CA ALA A 249 19.74 -15.44 13.91
C ALA A 249 20.52 -16.00 15.12
N GLY A 250 20.05 -17.12 15.66
CA GLY A 250 20.56 -17.60 16.94
C GLY A 250 19.83 -18.79 17.53
N GLU A 251 19.30 -19.69 16.70
CA GLU A 251 19.04 -21.10 17.02
C GLU A 251 18.58 -21.80 15.73
N CYS A 252 19.50 -21.93 14.76
CA CYS A 252 19.35 -23.02 13.82
C CYS A 252 19.42 -24.31 14.64
N VAL A 253 18.26 -24.82 15.05
CA VAL A 253 18.12 -26.26 15.30
C VAL A 253 18.59 -26.89 14.01
N ASP A 254 19.73 -27.58 14.11
CA ASP A 254 20.41 -28.35 13.09
C ASP A 254 19.43 -29.40 12.52
N LYS A 255 18.49 -28.96 11.68
CA LYS A 255 17.71 -29.82 10.81
C LYS A 255 18.50 -29.95 9.52
N GLY A 256 19.59 -30.73 9.66
CA GLY A 256 20.28 -31.48 8.62
C GLY A 256 20.16 -30.95 7.20
N GLU A 257 21.03 -30.00 6.88
CA GLU A 257 21.83 -29.90 5.65
C GLU A 257 22.46 -28.50 5.66
N SER A 258 23.53 -28.34 6.45
CA SER A 258 24.46 -27.21 6.26
C SER A 258 25.20 -27.39 4.94
N ARG A 259 24.50 -27.13 3.82
CA ARG A 259 25.13 -26.99 2.52
C ARG A 259 25.88 -25.66 2.53
N ALA A 260 27.19 -25.76 2.33
CA ALA A 260 28.13 -24.66 2.40
C ALA A 260 27.59 -23.43 1.65
N ASP A 261 27.42 -22.32 2.38
CA ASP A 261 27.31 -21.00 1.80
C ASP A 261 28.61 -20.74 1.01
N ASP A 262 28.54 -20.84 -0.31
CA ASP A 262 29.69 -20.65 -1.20
C ASP A 262 29.99 -19.16 -1.46
N GLY A 263 29.30 -18.26 -0.75
CA GLY A 263 29.44 -16.81 -0.87
C GLY A 263 28.91 -16.26 -2.19
N THR A 264 28.21 -17.06 -3.01
CA THR A 264 27.69 -16.59 -4.29
C THR A 264 26.52 -15.61 -4.12
N ASP A 265 25.77 -15.71 -3.04
CA ASP A 265 24.70 -14.77 -2.71
C ASP A 265 25.25 -13.40 -2.28
N ASP A 266 26.50 -13.32 -1.81
CA ASP A 266 27.13 -12.04 -1.52
C ASP A 266 27.34 -11.17 -2.76
N ALA A 267 27.36 -11.82 -3.93
CA ALA A 267 27.48 -11.17 -5.23
C ALA A 267 26.12 -10.76 -5.84
N VAL A 268 24.98 -11.08 -5.22
CA VAL A 268 23.69 -10.48 -5.58
C VAL A 268 23.73 -9.00 -5.18
N GLU A 269 23.32 -8.14 -6.10
CA GLU A 269 23.36 -6.70 -5.86
C GLU A 269 22.48 -6.33 -4.65
N ARG A 270 23.13 -5.74 -3.63
CA ARG A 270 22.48 -5.22 -2.41
C ARG A 270 22.87 -3.76 -2.24
N GLY A 271 21.96 -2.85 -2.60
CA GLY A 271 22.01 -1.41 -2.27
C GLY A 271 23.23 -0.57 -2.70
N LYS A 272 24.27 -1.15 -3.30
CA LYS A 272 25.53 -0.45 -3.66
C LYS A 272 25.66 -0.08 -5.14
N GLY A 273 24.74 -0.49 -6.01
CA GLY A 273 24.85 -0.18 -7.45
C GLY A 273 25.90 -1.05 -8.13
N GLY A 274 25.59 -2.32 -8.36
CA GLY A 274 26.35 -3.24 -9.20
C GLY A 274 25.96 -3.09 -10.67
N ILE A 275 26.83 -3.51 -11.58
CA ILE A 275 26.47 -3.70 -12.99
C ILE A 275 26.60 -5.19 -13.27
N LEU A 276 25.50 -5.93 -13.14
CA LEU A 276 25.41 -7.30 -13.64
C LEU A 276 24.77 -7.24 -15.04
N PRO A 277 25.54 -7.48 -16.12
CA PRO A 277 24.96 -7.51 -17.45
C PRO A 277 23.99 -8.71 -17.57
N PRO A 278 22.82 -8.55 -18.23
CA PRO A 278 21.96 -9.67 -18.57
C PRO A 278 22.74 -10.73 -19.36
N THR A 279 22.75 -11.98 -18.89
CA THR A 279 23.32 -13.10 -19.64
C THR A 279 22.20 -14.04 -20.06
N LEU A 280 22.15 -14.39 -21.35
CA LEU A 280 21.26 -15.46 -21.82
C LEU A 280 21.83 -16.77 -21.29
N GLY A 281 21.02 -17.55 -20.55
CA GLY A 281 21.46 -18.78 -19.91
C GLY A 281 22.16 -19.73 -20.89
N SER A 282 23.31 -20.26 -20.51
CA SER A 282 24.00 -21.26 -21.32
C SER A 282 23.19 -22.55 -21.35
N SER A 283 22.75 -22.99 -22.53
CA SER A 283 22.21 -24.33 -22.74
C SER A 283 23.33 -25.37 -22.61
N SER A 284 23.71 -25.73 -21.38
CA SER A 284 24.70 -26.80 -21.17
C SER A 284 23.99 -28.16 -21.13
N SER A 285 23.53 -28.63 -22.29
CA SER A 285 23.46 -30.06 -22.59
C SER A 285 24.69 -30.43 -23.43
N SER A 286 25.79 -30.79 -22.78
CA SER A 286 26.85 -31.54 -23.45
C SER A 286 27.71 -32.29 -22.44
N SER A 287 27.57 -33.61 -22.53
CA SER A 287 28.34 -34.68 -21.94
C SER A 287 29.86 -34.55 -22.09
N GLU A 288 30.56 -34.99 -21.05
CA GLU A 288 31.90 -35.59 -20.98
C GLU A 288 32.84 -35.48 -22.21
N ARG A 289 34.04 -34.90 -22.02
CA ARG A 289 35.29 -35.66 -22.24
C ARG A 289 36.52 -35.03 -21.57
N SER A 290 37.17 -35.87 -20.76
CA SER A 290 38.55 -35.87 -20.26
C SER A 290 39.63 -35.11 -21.05
N GLY A 291 40.59 -34.50 -20.32
CA GLY A 291 41.93 -34.26 -20.87
C GLY A 291 42.82 -33.28 -20.10
N LYS A 292 43.72 -33.81 -19.25
CA LYS A 292 44.89 -33.10 -18.69
C LYS A 292 45.72 -32.39 -19.79
N ARG A 293 46.16 -31.15 -19.58
CA ARG A 293 47.60 -30.76 -19.65
C ARG A 293 47.86 -29.29 -19.30
N ALA A 294 49.11 -29.10 -18.88
CA ALA A 294 49.71 -27.94 -18.23
C ALA A 294 50.12 -26.80 -19.17
N SER A 295 50.30 -25.62 -18.55
CA SER A 295 51.36 -24.61 -18.75
C SER A 295 51.89 -24.38 -20.18
N GLN A 296 51.69 -23.16 -20.70
CA GLN A 296 52.82 -22.34 -21.17
C GLN A 296 52.45 -20.87 -21.37
N ARG A 297 53.32 -20.03 -20.83
CA ARG A 297 53.41 -18.56 -20.96
C ARG A 297 54.27 -18.25 -22.20
N LYS A 298 53.88 -17.32 -23.08
CA LYS A 298 54.74 -16.52 -23.98
C LYS A 298 53.89 -15.44 -24.68
N THR A 299 53.98 -14.16 -24.27
CA THR A 299 54.76 -13.04 -24.86
C THR A 299 54.29 -12.54 -26.24
N GLY A 300 53.63 -11.36 -26.23
CA GLY A 300 53.97 -10.18 -27.04
C GLY A 300 53.43 -10.06 -28.47
N ARG A 301 52.52 -9.09 -28.69
CA ARG A 301 52.68 -7.99 -29.68
C ARG A 301 51.55 -6.95 -29.56
N GLU A 302 51.93 -5.68 -29.38
CA GLU A 302 51.14 -4.46 -29.70
C GLU A 302 50.88 -4.41 -31.22
N ASP A 303 49.82 -3.82 -31.79
CA ASP A 303 49.31 -2.43 -31.75
C ASP A 303 48.10 -2.37 -32.76
N PRO A 304 47.42 -1.25 -33.10
CA PRO A 304 46.91 -0.08 -32.35
C PRO A 304 45.37 0.07 -32.46
N ARG A 305 44.83 0.99 -31.64
CA ARG A 305 43.47 1.58 -31.76
C ARG A 305 43.32 2.41 -33.06
N PRO A 306 42.06 2.72 -33.43
CA PRO A 306 41.73 4.11 -33.72
C PRO A 306 40.59 4.62 -32.82
N GLN A 307 40.86 5.74 -32.16
CA GLN A 307 39.85 6.57 -31.51
C GLN A 307 39.03 7.30 -32.58
N LEU A 308 37.72 7.43 -32.36
CA LEU A 308 36.92 8.47 -33.01
C LEU A 308 36.32 9.38 -31.94
N ARG A 309 36.66 10.67 -32.04
CA ARG A 309 36.16 11.78 -31.22
C ARG A 309 35.44 12.74 -32.16
N ALA A 310 34.19 13.06 -31.85
CA ALA A 310 33.46 14.26 -32.32
C ALA A 310 32.39 14.54 -31.25
N MET A 311 32.48 15.56 -30.40
CA MET A 311 32.30 17.02 -30.59
C MET A 311 30.84 17.47 -30.83
N TYR A 312 30.50 18.58 -30.14
CA TYR A 312 29.32 19.46 -30.21
C TYR A 312 28.08 19.05 -29.39
N THR A 313 27.43 19.89 -28.56
CA THR A 313 27.64 21.27 -28.08
C THR A 313 26.72 21.56 -26.89
N LYS A 314 27.16 22.41 -25.95
CA LYS A 314 26.29 23.14 -25.00
C LYS A 314 25.57 24.28 -25.73
N SER A 315 24.28 24.46 -25.45
CA SER A 315 23.59 25.74 -25.65
C SER A 315 23.14 26.30 -24.31
N SER A 316 23.65 27.49 -23.99
CA SER A 316 23.21 28.35 -22.89
C SER A 316 22.59 29.63 -23.47
N SER A 317 21.38 29.96 -23.07
CA SER A 317 20.79 31.31 -23.05
C SER A 317 19.38 31.16 -22.42
N GLY A 318 18.94 31.89 -21.40
CA GLY A 318 19.45 33.11 -20.78
C GLY A 318 18.32 34.15 -20.70
N ARG A 319 17.92 34.49 -19.45
CA ARG A 319 17.25 35.73 -19.00
C ARG A 319 15.80 35.93 -19.45
N GLY A 320 14.90 36.55 -18.69
CA GLY A 320 14.90 37.31 -17.42
C GLY A 320 13.42 37.68 -17.15
N ALA A 321 12.99 38.46 -16.17
CA ALA A 321 13.55 39.20 -15.07
C ALA A 321 12.36 39.78 -14.25
N ALA A 322 12.69 40.35 -13.10
CA ALA A 322 11.91 41.30 -12.28
C ALA A 322 10.85 40.71 -11.33
N GLY A 323 10.82 41.06 -10.05
CA GLY A 323 11.68 41.97 -9.29
C GLY A 323 10.99 42.50 -8.04
N ASN A 324 11.78 42.69 -6.98
CA ASN A 324 11.57 43.62 -5.85
C ASN A 324 10.37 43.32 -4.91
N ARG A 325 10.45 43.50 -3.58
CA ARG A 325 11.21 44.49 -2.80
C ARG A 325 11.11 44.19 -1.28
N THR A 326 12.20 44.48 -0.59
CA THR A 326 12.34 45.10 0.76
C THR A 326 11.76 44.48 2.04
N ARG A 327 12.71 44.09 2.90
CA ARG A 327 12.76 44.16 4.37
C ARG A 327 12.07 45.38 5.01
N THR A 328 11.46 45.15 6.17
CA THR A 328 11.57 46.01 7.37
C THR A 328 11.54 45.16 8.66
N ASN A 329 12.49 45.43 9.55
CA ASN A 329 12.50 45.01 10.97
C ASN A 329 11.47 45.81 11.77
N SER A 330 10.87 45.21 12.80
CA SER A 330 10.56 45.91 14.05
C SER A 330 10.31 44.94 15.21
N SER A 331 11.06 45.16 16.28
CA SER A 331 10.99 44.61 17.63
C SER A 331 9.86 45.21 18.48
N GLY A 332 9.40 44.49 19.50
CA GLY A 332 8.61 44.99 20.65
C GLY A 332 7.85 43.85 21.35
N THR A 333 8.38 43.20 22.39
CA THR A 333 8.28 43.49 23.84
C THR A 333 6.90 43.30 24.51
N SER A 334 6.87 42.31 25.42
CA SER A 334 6.30 42.29 26.79
C SER A 334 4.79 42.34 27.07
N SER A 335 4.28 41.30 27.77
CA SER A 335 3.61 41.30 29.11
C SER A 335 2.87 39.95 29.32
N ALA A 336 3.25 39.04 30.21
CA ALA A 336 3.11 39.02 31.69
C ALA A 336 1.67 39.17 32.21
N GLY A 337 1.14 38.15 32.90
CA GLY A 337 0.06 38.32 33.89
C GLY A 337 -0.85 37.11 34.16
N SER A 338 -0.53 36.37 35.24
CA SER A 338 -1.44 35.79 36.27
C SER A 338 -2.50 34.74 35.84
N GLY A 339 -2.64 33.56 36.43
CA GLY A 339 -2.42 33.15 37.82
C GLY A 339 -3.75 33.13 38.59
N SER A 340 -4.34 31.95 38.80
CA SER A 340 -5.13 31.57 39.99
C SER A 340 -5.59 30.12 39.90
N GLY A 341 -5.11 29.30 40.83
CA GLY A 341 -5.73 28.02 41.16
C GLY A 341 -6.81 28.19 42.22
N SER A 342 -7.63 27.16 42.42
CA SER A 342 -8.08 26.69 43.74
C SER A 342 -8.97 25.44 43.61
N ASN A 343 -8.49 24.38 44.26
CA ASN A 343 -9.21 23.47 45.17
C ASN A 343 -10.46 22.68 44.73
N SER A 344 -10.23 21.38 44.61
CA SER A 344 -10.75 20.29 45.47
C SER A 344 -12.22 20.29 45.89
N ASN A 345 -12.91 19.19 45.59
CA ASN A 345 -13.69 18.49 46.62
C ASN A 345 -13.83 17.00 46.31
N SER A 346 -13.43 16.18 47.29
CA SER A 346 -13.61 14.73 47.37
C SER A 346 -14.81 14.40 48.26
N THR A 347 -15.56 13.36 47.92
CA THR A 347 -16.37 12.47 48.81
C THR A 347 -17.24 11.59 47.91
N SER A 348 -17.59 10.32 48.16
CA SER A 348 -17.07 9.19 48.93
C SER A 348 -18.02 8.00 48.70
N THR A 349 -17.45 6.81 48.45
CA THR A 349 -17.93 5.46 48.85
C THR A 349 -19.33 4.94 48.51
N VAL A 350 -19.37 3.80 47.79
CA VAL A 350 -20.23 2.63 48.09
C VAL A 350 -19.40 1.34 47.87
N LYS A 351 -19.45 0.41 48.85
CA LYS A 351 -18.81 -0.92 48.83
C LYS A 351 -19.78 -2.00 48.35
N ASN A 352 -19.27 -3.01 47.61
CA ASN A 352 -19.33 -4.46 47.92
C ASN A 352 -19.30 -5.31 46.63
N GLY A 353 -18.55 -6.42 46.67
CA GLY A 353 -18.67 -7.52 45.71
C GLY A 353 -17.34 -8.24 45.46
N GLU A 354 -17.03 -9.22 46.30
CA GLU A 354 -15.85 -10.10 46.23
C GLU A 354 -15.78 -10.88 44.91
N ARG A 355 -14.59 -10.96 44.30
CA ARG A 355 -14.22 -12.04 43.38
C ARG A 355 -12.75 -12.37 43.55
N SER A 356 -12.49 -13.65 43.81
CA SER A 356 -11.21 -14.30 44.10
C SER A 356 -10.06 -13.85 43.19
N GLU A 357 -8.98 -13.39 43.80
CA GLU A 357 -7.67 -13.22 43.17
C GLU A 357 -7.09 -14.61 42.84
N PHE A 358 -6.85 -14.84 41.55
CA PHE A 358 -5.97 -15.91 41.08
C PHE A 358 -4.58 -15.27 40.98
N GLU A 359 -3.73 -15.56 41.96
CA GLU A 359 -2.35 -15.10 42.02
C GLU A 359 -1.57 -15.81 40.90
N VAL A 360 -1.30 -15.09 39.80
CA VAL A 360 -0.41 -15.58 38.75
C VAL A 360 1.01 -15.36 39.23
N ASP A 361 1.67 -16.47 39.51
CA ASP A 361 3.05 -16.59 39.97
C ASP A 361 3.99 -15.80 39.05
N SER A 362 4.33 -14.59 39.49
CA SER A 362 5.13 -13.61 38.77
C SER A 362 6.62 -13.92 38.92
N LYS A 363 7.06 -15.11 38.49
CA LYS A 363 8.48 -15.47 38.32
C LYS A 363 8.68 -16.49 37.19
N ALA A 364 8.20 -16.17 36.00
CA ALA A 364 8.78 -16.73 34.77
C ALA A 364 9.86 -15.77 34.25
N ASN A 365 11.05 -16.33 34.08
CA ASN A 365 12.33 -15.68 33.87
C ASN A 365 12.34 -14.70 32.68
N THR A 366 12.72 -13.46 32.96
CA THR A 366 12.91 -12.34 32.02
C THR A 366 14.12 -12.56 31.11
N SER A 367 13.86 -12.72 29.81
CA SER A 367 14.53 -12.00 28.72
C SER A 367 13.81 -12.27 27.39
N ALA A 368 12.52 -11.94 27.32
CA ALA A 368 11.87 -11.84 26.01
C ALA A 368 12.51 -10.63 25.32
N GLN A 369 13.44 -10.88 24.41
CA GLN A 369 14.00 -9.85 23.55
C GLN A 369 12.82 -9.18 22.83
N GLU A 370 12.63 -7.89 23.06
CA GLU A 370 11.52 -7.15 22.48
C GLU A 370 11.60 -7.27 20.96
N ASN A 371 10.56 -7.82 20.33
CA ASN A 371 10.52 -8.03 18.90
C ASN A 371 10.67 -6.67 18.20
N ALA A 372 11.83 -6.43 17.56
CA ALA A 372 12.14 -5.19 16.87
C ALA A 372 11.16 -4.88 15.72
N ASN A 373 10.44 -5.89 15.23
CA ASN A 373 9.43 -5.78 14.18
C ASN A 373 7.99 -5.75 14.70
N ARG A 374 7.77 -5.59 16.01
CA ARG A 374 6.43 -5.57 16.64
C ARG A 374 5.43 -4.67 15.92
N PHE A 375 5.81 -3.44 15.57
CA PHE A 375 4.95 -2.53 14.80
C PHE A 375 4.50 -3.13 13.46
N ARG A 376 5.43 -3.76 12.73
CA ARG A 376 5.17 -4.36 11.42
C ARG A 376 4.30 -5.60 11.55
N LEU A 377 4.52 -6.41 12.58
CA LEU A 377 3.72 -7.59 12.88
C LEU A 377 2.26 -7.22 13.19
N GLU A 378 2.03 -6.23 14.05
CA GLU A 378 0.68 -5.74 14.38
C GLU A 378 -0.02 -5.15 13.16
N ARG A 379 0.72 -4.35 12.37
CA ARG A 379 0.20 -3.81 11.11
C ARG A 379 -0.13 -4.92 10.10
N PHE A 380 0.71 -5.94 9.98
CA PHE A 380 0.46 -7.08 9.10
C PHE A 380 -0.83 -7.80 9.49
N GLY A 381 -1.01 -8.10 10.79
CA GLY A 381 -2.25 -8.73 11.27
C GLY A 381 -3.50 -7.91 10.90
N LYS A 382 -3.45 -6.58 11.08
CA LYS A 382 -4.55 -5.69 10.69
C LYS A 382 -4.74 -5.57 9.19
N ALA A 383 -3.67 -5.61 8.40
CA ALA A 383 -3.76 -5.61 6.93
C ALA A 383 -4.49 -6.86 6.43
N MET A 384 -4.23 -8.04 7.00
CA MET A 384 -4.89 -9.29 6.61
C MET A 384 -6.39 -9.26 6.96
N SER A 385 -6.77 -8.77 8.15
CA SER A 385 -8.19 -8.58 8.46
C SER A 385 -8.88 -7.58 7.53
N GLY A 386 -8.14 -6.56 7.04
CA GLY A 386 -8.69 -5.59 6.09
C GLY A 386 -9.02 -6.16 4.72
N THR A 387 -8.34 -7.25 4.32
CA THR A 387 -8.63 -7.94 3.05
C THR A 387 -9.84 -8.88 3.13
N ASP A 388 -10.29 -9.27 4.33
CA ASP A 388 -11.50 -10.10 4.50
C ASP A 388 -12.74 -9.46 3.87
N GLY A 389 -12.84 -8.13 3.92
CA GLY A 389 -13.95 -7.38 3.34
C GLY A 389 -13.95 -7.32 1.80
N TRP A 390 -12.92 -7.84 1.13
CA TRP A 390 -12.84 -7.89 -0.34
C TRP A 390 -13.43 -9.17 -0.92
N GLU A 391 -13.60 -10.21 -0.10
CA GLU A 391 -14.31 -11.41 -0.52
C GLU A 391 -15.80 -11.09 -0.65
N ALA A 392 -16.39 -11.41 -1.81
CA ALA A 392 -17.82 -11.26 -1.97
C ALA A 392 -18.54 -12.12 -0.90
N PRO A 393 -19.54 -11.60 -0.18
CA PRO A 393 -20.21 -12.34 0.89
C PRO A 393 -20.67 -13.72 0.41
N GLY A 394 -20.20 -14.77 1.10
CA GLY A 394 -20.51 -16.16 0.75
C GLY A 394 -19.73 -16.71 -0.45
N ALA A 395 -18.76 -16.01 -1.02
CA ALA A 395 -17.92 -16.52 -2.11
C ALA A 395 -17.16 -17.79 -1.69
N ALA A 396 -16.58 -17.81 -0.49
CA ALA A 396 -15.94 -19.01 0.03
C ALA A 396 -16.93 -20.17 0.21
N LEU A 397 -18.16 -19.89 0.67
CA LEU A 397 -19.20 -20.91 0.90
C LEU A 397 -19.82 -21.43 -0.41
N ASN A 398 -19.96 -20.58 -1.42
CA ASN A 398 -20.68 -20.89 -2.66
C ASN A 398 -19.75 -21.17 -3.85
N GLY A 399 -18.46 -20.86 -3.72
CA GLY A 399 -17.45 -21.00 -4.78
C GLY A 399 -17.04 -22.45 -5.05
N PHE A 400 -17.41 -23.37 -4.15
CA PHE A 400 -17.15 -24.79 -4.27
C PHE A 400 -18.33 -25.58 -3.68
N ASP A 401 -18.63 -26.74 -4.26
CA ASP A 401 -19.65 -27.64 -3.71
C ASP A 401 -19.07 -28.42 -2.52
N TRP A 402 -19.00 -27.78 -1.36
CA TRP A 402 -18.48 -28.37 -0.13
C TRP A 402 -19.23 -29.62 0.32
N SER A 403 -20.51 -29.74 -0.05
CA SER A 403 -21.35 -30.90 0.27
C SER A 403 -20.98 -32.16 -0.50
N SER A 404 -20.26 -31.98 -1.63
CA SER A 404 -19.72 -33.10 -2.41
C SER A 404 -18.54 -33.80 -1.74
N LEU A 405 -17.91 -33.17 -0.74
CA LEU A 405 -16.76 -33.76 -0.04
C LEU A 405 -17.19 -34.90 0.88
N PRO A 406 -16.54 -36.07 0.82
CA PRO A 406 -16.78 -37.15 1.78
C PRO A 406 -16.56 -36.68 3.23
N HIS A 407 -17.34 -37.23 4.16
CA HIS A 407 -17.16 -36.96 5.59
C HIS A 407 -15.72 -37.30 6.03
N GLY A 408 -15.08 -36.38 6.77
CA GLY A 408 -13.68 -36.51 7.17
C GLY A 408 -12.65 -36.01 6.14
N SER A 409 -13.10 -35.37 5.05
CA SER A 409 -12.20 -34.67 4.12
C SER A 409 -11.41 -33.57 4.81
N ILE A 410 -10.14 -33.42 4.44
CA ILE A 410 -9.23 -32.40 4.99
C ILE A 410 -9.25 -31.19 4.05
N VAL A 411 -9.62 -30.03 4.58
CA VAL A 411 -9.47 -28.74 3.90
C VAL A 411 -8.19 -28.08 4.40
N VAL A 412 -7.30 -27.71 3.49
CA VAL A 412 -6.06 -27.01 3.80
C VAL A 412 -6.21 -25.55 3.39
N ASP A 413 -6.17 -24.67 4.37
CA ASP A 413 -6.13 -23.23 4.15
C ASP A 413 -4.70 -22.80 3.76
N VAL A 414 -4.55 -22.31 2.53
CA VAL A 414 -3.27 -21.79 2.05
C VAL A 414 -3.37 -20.28 1.94
N GLY A 415 -2.78 -19.58 2.92
CA GLY A 415 -2.70 -18.12 2.91
C GLY A 415 -3.89 -17.39 3.50
N GLY A 416 -4.84 -18.06 4.17
CA GLY A 416 -5.99 -17.42 4.84
C GLY A 416 -5.65 -16.55 6.06
N GLY A 417 -4.37 -16.23 6.28
CA GLY A 417 -3.92 -15.30 7.32
C GLY A 417 -4.37 -15.71 8.72
N ILE A 418 -5.28 -14.94 9.31
CA ILE A 418 -5.86 -15.20 10.64
C ILE A 418 -6.93 -16.31 10.65
N GLY A 419 -7.21 -16.92 9.50
CA GLY A 419 -8.17 -18.01 9.36
C GLY A 419 -9.64 -17.55 9.33
N SER A 420 -9.91 -16.28 9.00
CA SER A 420 -11.25 -15.70 8.88
C SER A 420 -12.15 -16.55 7.94
N THR A 421 -11.68 -16.84 6.74
CA THR A 421 -12.38 -17.64 5.73
C THR A 421 -12.51 -19.11 6.16
N SER A 422 -11.47 -19.67 6.76
CA SER A 422 -11.50 -21.05 7.28
C SER A 422 -12.47 -21.23 8.44
N MET A 423 -12.58 -20.25 9.33
CA MET A 423 -13.55 -20.27 10.42
C MET A 423 -14.99 -20.17 9.91
N LEU A 424 -15.24 -19.46 8.81
CA LEU A 424 -16.55 -19.45 8.14
C LEU A 424 -16.92 -20.84 7.61
N LEU A 425 -15.99 -21.50 6.90
CA LEU A 425 -16.18 -22.86 6.41
C LEU A 425 -16.35 -23.86 7.56
N ALA A 426 -15.50 -23.78 8.57
CA ALA A 426 -15.57 -24.62 9.75
C ALA A 426 -16.90 -24.44 10.49
N THR A 427 -17.40 -23.21 10.66
CA THR A 427 -18.69 -22.95 11.31
C THR A 427 -19.87 -23.46 10.48
N ALA A 428 -19.82 -23.28 9.16
CA ALA A 428 -20.89 -23.70 8.26
C ALA A 428 -20.98 -25.23 8.11
N PHE A 429 -19.84 -25.93 8.21
CA PHE A 429 -19.73 -27.36 7.94
C PHE A 429 -19.23 -28.20 9.13
N SER A 430 -19.05 -27.61 10.32
CA SER A 430 -18.82 -28.38 11.56
C SER A 430 -20.13 -29.10 11.89
N SER A 431 -20.21 -30.37 11.52
CA SER A 431 -21.35 -31.21 11.83
C SER A 431 -21.64 -31.22 13.33
N SER A 432 -22.85 -30.79 13.70
CA SER A 432 -23.50 -31.12 14.96
C SER A 432 -23.44 -32.63 15.19
N SER A 433 -22.75 -33.05 16.24
CA SER A 433 -22.84 -34.39 16.79
C SER A 433 -24.18 -34.57 17.51
N ALA A 434 -25.20 -35.11 16.84
CA ALA A 434 -26.36 -35.84 17.39
C ALA A 434 -27.25 -36.23 16.19
N SER A 435 -27.61 -37.46 15.91
CA SER A 435 -27.93 -38.59 16.77
C SER A 435 -27.74 -39.91 16.01
N SER A 436 -27.15 -40.89 16.70
CA SER A 436 -27.14 -42.32 16.38
C SER A 436 -28.52 -42.95 16.23
#